data_AF-A0A971CSM8-F1
#
_entry.id   AF-A0A971CSM8-F1
#
_cell.length_a   1.000
_cell.length_b   1.000
_cell.length_c   1.000
_cell.angle_alpha   90.00
_cell.angle_beta   90.00
_cell.angle_gamma   90.00
#
_symmetry.space_group_name_H-M   'P 1'
#
loop_
_entity.id
_entity.type
_entity.pdbx_description
1 polymer ?
#
loop_
_entity_poly.entity_id
_entity_poly.type
_entity_poly.pdbx_seq_one_letter_code
_entity_poly.pdbx_strand_id
1 'polypeptide(L)'
;VALRYGPLIYSAESVDQNLNNVLSPTSALTAKWMDDLLRGVMAIEGTWADGSAFRAIPNYARDNRGTGAVEDGQDGPGRRGRGRRTLSSSVWLKDQ
;
A
#
# COMPACT_ATOMS: atom_id res chain seq x y z
N VAL A 1 -10.95 6.58 3.87
CA VAL A 1 -11.12 5.46 4.84
C VAL A 1 -9.82 4.76 5.26
N ALA A 2 -9.86 3.91 6.29
CA ALA A 2 -8.81 2.93 6.65
C ALA A 2 -9.44 1.54 6.88
N LEU A 3 -8.70 0.47 6.57
CA LEU A 3 -9.19 -0.91 6.70
C LEU A 3 -8.72 -1.58 7.98
N ARG A 4 -9.62 -2.38 8.57
CA ARG A 4 -9.39 -3.16 9.78
C ARG A 4 -10.04 -4.54 9.68
N TYR A 5 -9.33 -5.57 10.11
CA TYR A 5 -9.87 -6.92 10.32
C TYR A 5 -9.35 -7.46 11.65
N GLY A 6 -10.28 -7.78 12.57
CA GLY A 6 -9.93 -8.11 13.96
C GLY A 6 -9.20 -6.94 14.65
N PRO A 7 -8.04 -7.17 15.31
CA PRO A 7 -7.26 -6.11 15.95
C PRO A 7 -6.32 -5.38 14.98
N LEU A 8 -6.18 -5.82 13.73
CA LEU A 8 -5.14 -5.35 12.82
C LEU A 8 -5.65 -4.25 11.89
N ILE A 9 -4.85 -3.18 11.78
CA ILE A 9 -4.97 -2.15 10.75
C ILE A 9 -4.16 -2.58 9.53
N TYR A 10 -4.66 -2.24 8.34
CA TYR A 10 -4.09 -2.66 7.07
C TYR A 10 -3.54 -1.48 6.27
N SER A 11 -2.53 -1.77 5.45
CA SER A 11 -1.87 -0.82 4.57
C SER A 11 -1.87 -1.34 3.13
N ALA A 12 -2.09 -0.44 2.20
CA ALA A 12 -1.81 -0.64 0.77
C ALA A 12 -0.35 -0.28 0.49
N GLU A 13 0.36 -1.07 -0.32
CA GLU A 13 1.75 -0.79 -0.70
C GLU A 13 1.90 -0.54 -2.21
N SER A 14 2.81 0.36 -2.58
CA SER A 14 3.08 0.73 -3.98
C SER A 14 3.65 -0.41 -4.81
N VAL A 15 4.25 -1.42 -4.17
CA VAL A 15 4.75 -2.63 -4.81
C VAL A 15 3.62 -3.52 -5.35
N ASP A 16 2.41 -3.41 -4.79
CA ASP A 16 1.24 -4.18 -5.24
C ASP A 16 0.35 -3.39 -6.21
N GLN A 17 0.32 -2.06 -6.10
CA GLN A 17 -0.72 -1.23 -6.75
C GLN A 17 -0.41 0.28 -6.75
N ASN A 18 -1.20 1.06 -7.51
CA ASN A 18 -1.17 2.52 -7.48
C ASN A 18 -1.94 3.08 -6.26
N LEU A 19 -1.24 3.75 -5.34
CA LEU A 19 -1.82 4.30 -4.12
C LEU A 19 -2.69 5.56 -4.31
N ASN A 20 -2.75 6.12 -5.53
CA ASN A 20 -3.60 7.28 -5.80
C ASN A 20 -5.07 6.93 -6.11
N ASN A 21 -5.37 5.64 -6.27
CA ASN A 21 -6.70 5.12 -6.57
C ASN A 21 -7.68 5.34 -5.41
N VAL A 22 -8.98 5.21 -5.73
CA VAL A 22 -10.08 5.34 -4.79
C VAL A 22 -10.65 3.97 -4.47
N LEU A 23 -10.80 3.66 -3.19
CA LEU A 23 -11.54 2.48 -2.76
C LEU A 23 -13.01 2.86 -2.61
N SER A 24 -13.88 2.29 -3.43
CA SER A 24 -15.32 2.55 -3.30
C SER A 24 -15.83 2.06 -1.93
N PRO A 25 -16.67 2.83 -1.22
CA PRO A 25 -17.30 2.38 0.03
C PRO A 25 -18.13 1.09 -0.11
N THR A 26 -18.55 0.74 -1.34
CA THR A 26 -19.32 -0.46 -1.66
C THR A 26 -18.48 -1.60 -2.23
N SER A 27 -17.15 -1.45 -2.29
CA SER A 27 -16.25 -2.50 -2.80
C SER A 27 -16.39 -3.75 -1.96
N ALA A 28 -16.61 -4.90 -2.61
CA ALA A 28 -16.53 -6.18 -1.93
C ALA A 28 -15.08 -6.45 -1.52
N LEU A 29 -14.87 -6.70 -0.22
CA LEU A 29 -13.55 -6.99 0.36
C LEU A 29 -13.56 -8.39 0.96
N THR A 30 -12.49 -9.15 0.70
CA THR A 30 -12.33 -10.52 1.23
C THR A 30 -11.02 -10.62 2.00
N ALA A 31 -11.09 -11.12 3.24
CA ALA A 31 -9.89 -11.49 3.99
C ALA A 31 -9.43 -12.89 3.55
N LYS A 32 -8.16 -13.01 3.14
CA LYS A 32 -7.58 -14.26 2.63
C LYS A 32 -6.21 -14.50 3.25
N TRP A 33 -5.97 -15.72 3.73
CA TRP A 33 -4.65 -16.15 4.18
C TRP A 33 -3.73 -16.35 2.97
N MET A 34 -2.56 -15.71 3.01
CA MET A 34 -1.51 -15.78 2.00
C MET A 34 -0.26 -16.34 2.67
N ASP A 35 0.04 -17.61 2.44
CA ASP A 35 1.15 -18.34 3.07
C ASP A 35 2.52 -17.94 2.51
N ASP A 36 2.58 -17.67 1.22
CA ASP A 36 3.76 -17.27 0.46
C ASP A 36 4.14 -15.78 0.59
N LEU A 37 3.22 -14.96 1.12
CA LEU A 37 3.43 -13.53 1.28
C LEU A 37 3.88 -13.19 2.70
N LEU A 38 5.03 -12.51 2.83
CA LEU A 38 5.51 -11.91 4.09
C LEU A 38 5.53 -12.91 5.27
N ARG A 39 5.92 -14.16 4.97
CA ARG A 39 5.99 -15.29 5.93
C ARG A 39 4.63 -15.71 6.50
N GLY A 40 3.55 -15.50 5.74
CA GLY A 40 2.20 -15.86 6.15
C GLY A 40 1.45 -14.66 6.75
N VAL A 41 0.55 -14.06 5.97
CA VAL A 41 -0.29 -12.96 6.43
C VAL A 41 -1.75 -13.15 6.01
N MET A 42 -2.67 -12.63 6.82
CA MET A 42 -4.04 -12.37 6.36
C MET A 42 -4.01 -11.10 5.51
N ALA A 43 -4.26 -11.18 4.22
CA ALA A 43 -4.42 -10.04 3.32
C ALA A 43 -5.90 -9.71 3.14
N ILE A 44 -6.21 -8.46 2.78
CA ILE A 44 -7.55 -8.08 2.30
C ILE A 44 -7.44 -7.83 0.80
N GLU A 45 -8.24 -8.55 0.01
CA GLU A 45 -8.33 -8.41 -1.44
C GLU A 45 -9.67 -7.78 -1.84
N GLY A 46 -9.69 -7.12 -2.99
CA GLY A 46 -10.88 -6.55 -3.60
C GLY A 46 -10.55 -5.87 -4.92
N THR A 47 -11.34 -4.86 -5.26
CA THR A 47 -11.18 -4.09 -6.50
C THR A 47 -11.24 -2.61 -6.20
N TRP A 48 -10.34 -1.82 -6.79
CA TRP A 48 -10.42 -0.36 -6.80
C TRP A 48 -11.62 0.12 -7.62
N ALA A 49 -11.99 1.40 -7.46
CA ALA A 49 -13.09 1.99 -8.21
C ALA A 49 -12.88 2.00 -9.74
N ASP A 50 -11.63 1.93 -10.21
CA ASP A 50 -11.26 1.85 -11.64
C ASP A 50 -11.28 0.40 -12.19
N GLY A 51 -11.63 -0.59 -11.37
CA GLY A 51 -11.66 -2.00 -11.76
C GLY A 51 -10.32 -2.75 -11.57
N SER A 52 -9.24 -2.06 -11.20
CA SER A 52 -7.96 -2.71 -10.94
C SER A 52 -7.95 -3.47 -9.59
N ALA A 53 -7.08 -4.48 -9.48
CA ALA A 53 -6.99 -5.29 -8.28
C ALA A 53 -6.51 -4.47 -7.06
N PHE A 54 -7.14 -4.71 -5.91
CA PHE A 54 -6.76 -4.11 -4.64
C PHE A 54 -6.26 -5.19 -3.68
N ARG A 55 -5.12 -4.94 -3.04
CA ARG A 55 -4.59 -5.74 -1.92
C ARG A 55 -4.14 -4.83 -0.78
N ALA A 56 -4.47 -5.21 0.45
CA ALA A 56 -3.91 -4.61 1.65
C ALA A 56 -3.30 -5.69 2.55
N ILE A 57 -2.18 -5.38 3.17
CA ILE A 57 -1.46 -6.25 4.11
C ILE A 57 -1.57 -5.69 5.53
N PRO A 58 -1.36 -6.50 6.58
CA PRO A 58 -1.28 -5.98 7.94
C PRO A 58 -0.21 -4.90 8.05
N ASN A 59 -0.52 -3.78 8.69
CA ASN A 59 0.38 -2.62 8.72
C ASN A 59 1.74 -2.93 9.36
N TYR A 60 1.81 -3.89 10.30
CA TYR A 60 3.08 -4.29 10.90
C TYR A 60 4.04 -4.97 9.89
N ALA A 61 3.53 -5.46 8.76
CA ALA A 61 4.31 -6.22 7.77
C ALA A 61 4.80 -5.34 6.60
N ARG A 62 4.45 -4.05 6.59
CA ARG A 62 4.83 -3.10 5.53
C ARG A 62 6.34 -2.90 5.41
N ASP A 63 6.76 -2.35 4.27
CA ASP A 63 8.13 -1.96 3.92
C ASP A 63 9.14 -3.13 3.95
N ASN A 64 8.68 -4.39 3.91
CA ASN A 64 9.53 -5.60 3.91
C ASN A 64 9.78 -6.19 2.51
N ARG A 65 9.29 -5.53 1.44
CA ARG A 65 9.40 -6.01 0.05
C ARG A 65 10.21 -5.09 -0.87
N GLY A 66 10.79 -4.04 -0.30
CA GLY A 66 11.76 -3.17 -0.97
C GLY A 66 11.19 -2.38 -2.15
N THR A 67 10.86 -1.12 -1.93
CA THR A 67 11.25 -0.04 -2.84
C THR A 67 11.71 1.13 -1.98
N GLY A 68 12.85 0.94 -1.29
CA GLY A 68 13.61 2.11 -0.88
C GLY A 68 13.94 2.84 -2.18
N ALA A 69 13.56 4.11 -2.29
CA ALA A 69 14.16 4.97 -3.29
C ALA A 69 15.67 4.97 -3.01
N VAL A 70 16.40 4.03 -3.60
CA VAL A 70 17.76 4.27 -4.04
C VAL A 70 17.58 4.97 -5.38
N GLU A 71 17.28 6.26 -5.33
CA GLU A 71 17.82 7.12 -6.39
C GLU A 71 19.33 7.05 -6.16
N ASP A 72 20.02 6.27 -6.98
CA ASP A 72 21.48 6.34 -7.06
C ASP A 72 21.89 7.80 -7.18
N GLY A 73 22.84 8.19 -6.32
CA GLY A 73 23.25 9.58 -6.17
C GLY A 73 23.69 10.22 -7.49
N GLN A 74 23.10 11.38 -7.78
CA GLN A 74 23.86 12.48 -8.36
C GLN A 74 24.08 13.52 -7.26
N ASP A 75 25.20 13.36 -6.57
CA ASP A 75 25.80 14.41 -5.75
C ASP A 75 26.09 15.63 -6.63
N GLY A 76 25.20 16.61 -6.58
CA GLY A 76 25.43 17.99 -7.01
C GLY A 76 25.10 18.92 -5.84
N PRO A 77 25.97 19.88 -5.47
CA PRO A 77 25.70 20.75 -4.35
C PRO A 77 24.69 21.80 -4.79
N GLY A 78 23.40 21.52 -4.57
CA GLY A 78 22.37 22.54 -4.75
C GLY A 78 21.09 22.01 -5.36
N ARG A 79 20.22 21.46 -4.51
CA ARG A 79 18.77 21.72 -4.47
C ARG A 79 18.17 20.85 -3.38
N ARG A 80 17.90 21.45 -2.21
CA ARG A 80 16.95 20.87 -1.23
C ARG A 80 15.53 21.07 -1.76
N GLY A 81 15.23 20.49 -2.91
CA GLY A 81 13.85 20.29 -3.32
C GLY A 81 13.28 19.20 -2.41
N ARG A 82 12.22 19.49 -1.67
CA ARG A 82 11.33 18.44 -1.15
C ARG A 82 10.72 17.75 -2.37
N GLY A 83 11.46 16.84 -2.99
CA GLY A 83 10.91 15.90 -3.94
C GLY A 83 9.74 15.22 -3.25
N ARG A 84 8.58 15.24 -3.90
CA ARG A 84 7.36 14.58 -3.42
C ARG A 84 7.70 13.11 -3.25
N ARG A 85 8.09 12.68 -2.05
CA ARG A 85 8.38 11.28 -1.76
C ARG A 85 7.20 10.46 -2.24
N THR A 86 7.43 9.60 -3.22
CA THR A 86 6.45 8.62 -3.66
C THR A 86 6.09 7.79 -2.44
N LEU A 87 4.80 7.71 -2.12
CA LEU A 87 4.32 6.94 -0.96
C LEU A 87 4.63 5.47 -1.21
N SER A 88 5.44 4.84 -0.36
CA SER A 88 5.68 3.38 -0.42
C SER A 88 4.50 2.59 0.12
N SER A 89 3.81 3.15 1.11
CA SER A 89 2.63 2.55 1.73
C SER A 89 1.67 3.62 2.26
N SER A 90 0.38 3.26 2.36
CA SER A 90 -0.64 4.09 2.99
C SER A 90 -1.67 3.27 3.76
N VAL A 91 -1.99 3.70 4.98
CA VAL A 91 -3.14 3.22 5.77
C VAL A 91 -4.42 3.94 5.32
N TRP A 92 -4.30 5.22 4.99
CA TRP A 92 -5.43 6.05 4.60
C TRP A 92 -5.64 5.95 3.09
N LEU A 93 -6.78 5.41 2.71
CA LEU A 93 -7.23 5.26 1.34
C LEU A 93 -8.25 6.36 1.02
N LYS A 94 -8.20 6.89 -0.19
CA LYS A 94 -9.24 7.79 -0.68
C LYS A 94 -10.55 7.01 -0.79
N ASP A 95 -11.61 7.60 -0.24
CA ASP A 95 -12.99 7.29 -0.55
C ASP A 95 -13.53 8.34 -1.55
N GLN A 96 -14.64 8.04 -2.21
CA GLN A 96 -15.36 8.97 -3.10
C GLN A 96 -16.03 10.08 -2.28
#